data_AF-A0A819XS51-F1
#
_entry.id   AF-A0A819XS51-F1
#
_cell.length_a   1.000
_cell.length_b   1.000
_cell.length_c   1.000
_cell.angle_alpha   90.00
_cell.angle_beta   90.00
_cell.angle_gamma   90.00
#
_symmetry.space_group_name_H-M   'P 1'
#
loop_
_entity.id
_entity.type
_entity.pdbx_description
1 polymer ?
#
loop_
_entity_poly.entity_id
_entity_poly.type
_entity_poly.pdbx_seq_one_letter_code
_entity_poly.pdbx_strand_id
1 'polypeptide(L)' 'DGWNQIQFNLSDFTRRAYGTNYIETLRVQIHANCRIRRVYFSDRLYSEDELPPEFKLYLPVQKK' A
#
# COMPACT_ATOMS: atom_id res chain seq x y z
N ASP A 1 17.06 6.91 6.01
CA ASP A 1 15.85 7.67 5.65
C ASP A 1 15.60 7.52 4.15
N GLY A 2 14.48 6.96 3.71
CA GLY A 2 14.24 6.73 2.27
C GLY A 2 13.25 5.63 1.89
N TRP A 3 12.53 5.04 2.86
CA TRP A 3 11.42 4.14 2.55
C TRP A 3 10.15 4.97 2.36
N ASN A 4 9.58 4.93 1.15
CA ASN A 4 8.33 5.60 0.83
C ASN A 4 7.17 4.61 0.88
N GLN A 5 6.04 5.07 1.41
CA GLN A 5 4.77 4.38 1.29
C GLN A 5 4.01 4.95 0.09
N ILE A 6 3.72 4.11 -0.89
CA ILE A 6 2.91 4.47 -2.06
C ILE A 6 1.54 3.84 -1.88
N GLN A 7 0.48 4.63 -2.07
CA GLN A 7 -0.91 4.19 -1.93
C GLN A 7 -1.62 4.42 -3.25
N PHE A 8 -2.31 3.37 -3.74
CA PHE A 8 -3.08 3.43 -4.97
C PHE A 8 -4.57 3.28 -4.66
N ASN A 9 -5.34 4.33 -4.91
CA ASN A 9 -6.79 4.27 -4.83
C ASN A 9 -7.37 3.70 -6.13
N LEU A 10 -7.48 2.38 -6.20
CA LEU A 10 -7.94 1.67 -7.40
C LEU A 10 -9.36 2.05 -7.82
N SER A 11 -10.24 2.41 -6.87
CA SER A 11 -11.61 2.82 -7.18
C SER A 11 -11.68 4.20 -7.82
N ASP A 12 -10.88 5.16 -7.35
CA ASP A 12 -10.80 6.48 -8.00
C ASP A 12 -10.10 6.40 -9.36
N PHE A 13 -9.04 5.60 -9.50
CA PHE A 13 -8.34 5.44 -10.77
C PHE A 13 -9.22 4.81 -11.87
N THR A 14 -9.93 3.73 -11.55
CA THR A 14 -10.85 3.09 -12.52
C THR A 14 -11.99 4.01 -12.92
N ARG A 15 -12.56 4.75 -11.97
CA ARG A 15 -13.63 5.71 -12.23
C ARG A 15 -13.17 6.87 -13.11
N ARG A 16 -11.98 7.43 -12.87
CA ARG A 16 -11.46 8.54 -13.68
C ARG A 16 -10.98 8.11 -15.06
N ALA A 17 -10.36 6.94 -15.17
CA ALA A 17 -9.81 6.46 -16.44
C ALA A 17 -10.90 5.88 -17.37
N TYR A 18 -11.88 5.16 -16.81
CA TYR A 18 -12.83 4.39 -17.61
C TYR A 18 -14.30 4.72 -17.33
N GLY A 19 -14.59 5.59 -16.35
CA GLY A 19 -15.97 5.93 -15.97
C GLY A 19 -16.73 4.80 -15.26
N THR A 20 -16.05 3.70 -14.94
CA THR A 20 -16.63 2.50 -14.32
C THR A 20 -16.14 2.31 -12.88
N ASN A 21 -16.88 1.53 -12.10
CA ASN A 21 -16.51 1.24 -10.71
C ASN A 21 -15.53 0.09 -10.62
N TYR A 22 -14.59 0.19 -9.69
CA TYR A 22 -13.70 -0.91 -9.30
C TYR A 22 -14.49 -2.01 -8.59
N ILE A 23 -14.24 -3.27 -8.98
CA ILE A 23 -14.85 -4.46 -8.38
C ILE A 23 -13.76 -5.33 -7.73
N GLU A 24 -12.82 -5.85 -8.53
CA GLU A 24 -11.74 -6.71 -8.06
C GLU A 24 -10.44 -6.47 -8.82
N THR A 25 -9.30 -6.80 -8.17
CA THR A 25 -7.99 -6.86 -8.82
C THR A 25 -7.63 -8.30 -9.12
N LEU A 26 -7.45 -8.64 -10.39
CA LEU A 26 -7.12 -10.00 -10.82
C LEU A 26 -5.62 -10.33 -10.67
N ARG A 27 -4.73 -9.35 -10.86
CA ARG A 27 -3.29 -9.56 -10.85
C ARG A 27 -2.54 -8.28 -10.48
N VAL A 28 -1.50 -8.43 -9.66
CA VAL A 28 -0.49 -7.39 -9.40
C VAL A 28 0.84 -7.85 -9.98
N GLN A 29 1.50 -6.97 -10.73
CA GLN A 29 2.83 -7.20 -11.27
C GLN A 29 3.78 -6.14 -10.75
N ILE A 30 4.96 -6.59 -10.33
CA ILE A 30 6.02 -5.73 -9.81
C ILE A 30 7.27 -6.02 -10.63
N HIS A 31 7.82 -4.98 -11.24
CA HIS A 31 9.04 -5.07 -12.03
C HIS A 31 10.30 -5.01 -11.15
N ALA A 32 11.45 -5.42 -11.72
CA ALA A 32 12.74 -5.46 -11.03
C ALA A 32 13.25 -4.05 -10.64
N ASN A 33 14.33 -4.00 -9.84
CA ASN A 33 14.93 -2.77 -9.29
C ASN A 33 14.08 -2.02 -8.24
N CYS A 34 13.23 -2.73 -7.49
CA CYS A 34 12.49 -2.16 -6.36
C CYS A 34 12.83 -2.91 -5.06
N ARG A 35 13.12 -2.18 -3.98
CA ARG A 35 13.26 -2.77 -2.63
C ARG A 35 11.90 -2.70 -1.95
N ILE A 36 11.23 -3.82 -1.79
CA ILE A 36 9.87 -3.90 -1.22
C ILE A 36 9.96 -4.46 0.19
N ARG A 37 9.25 -3.82 1.12
CA ARG A 37 9.10 -4.33 2.47
C ARG A 37 7.77 -5.05 2.66
N ARG A 38 6.66 -4.44 2.20
CA ARG A 38 5.30 -4.96 2.36
C ARG A 38 4.42 -4.50 1.21
N VAL A 39 3.54 -5.37 0.75
CA VAL A 39 2.44 -5.07 -0.18
C VAL A 39 1.18 -5.66 0.43
N TYR A 40 0.15 -4.84 0.58
CA TYR A 40 -1.13 -5.26 1.13
C TYR A 40 -2.27 -4.52 0.44
N PHE A 41 -3.44 -5.15 0.43
CA PHE A 41 -4.69 -4.49 0.05
C PHE A 41 -5.39 -3.99 1.31
N SER A 42 -6.00 -2.83 1.20
CA SER A 42 -6.78 -2.21 2.27
C SER A 42 -8.07 -1.65 1.68
N ASP A 43 -9.19 -1.97 2.31
CA ASP A 43 -10.51 -1.50 1.89
C ASP A 43 -10.72 0.01 2.15
N ARG A 44 -10.03 0.54 3.16
CA ARG A 44 -9.99 1.97 3.50
C ARG A 44 -8.56 2.45 3.70
N LEU A 45 -8.35 3.76 3.55
CA LEU A 45 -7.11 4.41 3.96
C LEU A 45 -7.01 4.35 5.49
N TYR A 46 -6.25 3.39 6.00
CA TYR A 46 -5.91 3.35 7.42
C TYR A 46 -4.77 4.35 7.66
N SER A 47 -4.99 5.33 8.53
CA SER A 47 -3.94 6.20 9.06
C SER A 47 -3.03 5.39 9.99
N GLU A 48 -1.74 5.75 10.08
CA GLU A 48 -0.71 4.98 10.78
C GLU A 48 -1.09 4.53 12.20
N ASP A 49 -2.00 5.24 12.87
CA ASP A 49 -2.48 4.94 14.21
C ASP A 49 -3.33 3.66 14.33
N GLU A 50 -4.12 3.33 13.29
CA GLU A 50 -5.01 2.15 13.29
C GLU A 50 -4.32 0.88 12.75
N LEU A 51 -3.12 1.01 12.18
CA LEU A 51 -2.38 -0.16 11.70
C LEU A 51 -1.77 -0.93 12.90
N PRO A 52 -1.92 -2.27 12.94
CA PRO A 52 -1.24 -3.10 13.92
C PRO A 52 0.27 -2.79 13.93
N PRO A 53 0.97 -2.92 15.08
CA PRO A 53 2.40 -2.60 15.19
C PRO A 53 3.31 -3.39 14.22
N GLU A 54 2.81 -4.50 13.66
CA GLU A 54 3.46 -5.26 12.59
C GLU A 54 3.42 -4.57 11.23
N PHE A 55 2.60 -3.54 11.00
CA PHE A 55 2.49 -2.83 9.72
C PHE A 55 3.05 -1.41 9.75
N LYS A 56 3.35 -0.87 10.93
CA LYS A 56 4.02 0.44 11.09
C LYS A 56 5.42 0.42 10.44
N LEU A 57 5.74 1.49 9.71
CA LEU A 57 6.98 1.64 8.93
C LEU A 57 8.22 1.64 9.85
N TYR A 58 8.06 2.11 11.09
CA TYR A 58 9.10 2.12 12.11
C TYR A 58 8.76 1.08 13.19
N LEU A 59 9.53 -0.01 13.26
CA LEU A 59 9.66 -0.71 14.53
C LEU A 59 10.60 0.13 15.41
N PRO A 60 10.27 0.43 16.68
CA PRO A 60 11.27 0.92 17.58
C PRO A 60 12.26 -0.23 17.87
N VAL A 61 13.49 -0.07 17.38
CA VAL A 61 14.73 -0.38 18.10
C VAL A 61 14.98 -1.86 18.48
N GLN A 62 15.85 -2.55 17.71
CA GLN A 62 16.86 -3.41 18.35
C GLN A 62 18.10 -2.54 18.58
N LYS A 63 18.15 -1.89 19.75
CA LYS A 63 19.39 -1.38 20.34
C LYS A 63 20.12 -2.64 20.83
N LYS A 64 21.25 -2.95 20.20
CA LYS A 64 22.32 -3.66 20.90
C LYS A 64 23.18 -2.62 21.59
#